data_AF-A8D8A6-F1
#
_entry.id   AF-A8D8A6-F1
#
_cell.length_a   1.000
_cell.length_b   1.000
_cell.length_c   1.000
_cell.angle_alpha   90.00
_cell.angle_beta   90.00
_cell.angle_gamma   90.00
#
_symmetry.space_group_name_H-M   'P 1'
#
loop_
_entity.id
_entity.type
_entity.pdbx_description
1 polymer ?
#
loop_
_entity_poly.entity_id
_entity_poly.type
_entity_poly.pdbx_seq_one_letter_code
_entity_poly.pdbx_strand_id
1 'polypeptide(L)' 'SYFPANTLLVNTGDLETSAERFQADTLARFENRGVDPMRPLLPPQSLWLRVDELFSELKNWPRVQLKTEH' A
#
# COMPACT_ATOMS: atom_id res chain seq x y z
N SER A 1 9.45 -9.53 4.44
CA SER A 1 9.63 -10.53 5.50
C SER A 1 10.59 -10.06 6.61
N TYR A 2 10.48 -8.81 7.05
CA TYR A 2 11.43 -8.19 7.99
C TYR A 2 10.90 -8.13 9.43
N PHE A 3 9.60 -8.32 9.64
CA PHE A 3 9.00 -8.23 10.96
C PHE A 3 9.29 -9.49 11.79
N PRO A 4 9.76 -9.36 13.04
CA PRO A 4 9.83 -10.46 13.98
C PRO A 4 8.46 -11.12 14.19
N ALA A 5 8.46 -12.42 14.51
CA ALA A 5 7.22 -13.20 14.64
C ALA A 5 6.23 -12.67 15.70
N ASN A 6 6.70 -11.92 16.69
CA ASN A 6 5.90 -11.36 17.79
C ASN A 6 5.53 -9.89 17.60
N THR A 7 5.49 -9.40 16.36
CA THR A 7 5.16 -8.00 16.06
C THR A 7 3.67 -7.71 16.24
N LEU A 8 3.35 -6.60 16.91
CA LEU A 8 2.01 -6.03 16.99
C LEU A 8 1.92 -4.80 16.08
N LEU A 9 0.91 -4.75 15.21
CA LEU A 9 0.65 -3.60 14.36
C LEU A 9 -0.34 -2.65 15.03
N VAL A 10 -0.06 -1.35 14.97
CA VAL A 10 -0.98 -0.29 15.39
C VAL A 10 -1.19 0.64 14.20
N ASN A 11 -2.44 0.95 13.89
CA ASN A 11 -2.78 1.87 12.81
C ASN A 11 -3.86 2.86 13.26
N THR A 12 -3.89 4.01 12.58
CA THR A 12 -4.79 5.13 12.83
C THR A 12 -5.57 5.47 11.57
N GLY A 13 -6.78 6.02 11.76
CA GLY A 13 -7.61 6.47 10.64
C GLY A 13 -8.08 5.33 9.73
N ASP A 14 -8.40 5.67 8.49
CA ASP A 14 -8.85 4.72 7.48
C ASP A 14 -7.69 4.31 6.56
N LEU A 15 -7.15 3.12 6.81
CA LEU A 15 -6.06 2.55 6.04
C LEU A 15 -6.48 2.14 4.63
N GLU A 16 -7.73 1.72 4.44
CA GLU A 16 -8.24 1.24 3.14
C GLU A 16 -8.32 2.39 2.16
N THR A 17 -9.05 3.45 2.54
CA THR A 17 -9.15 4.69 1.75
C THR A 17 -7.76 5.26 1.44
N SER A 18 -6.85 5.25 2.42
CA SER A 18 -5.49 5.78 2.24
C SER A 18 -4.66 4.94 1.26
N ALA A 19 -4.77 3.62 1.33
CA ALA A 19 -4.03 2.70 0.46
C ALA A 19 -4.57 2.74 -0.98
N GLU A 20 -5.89 2.79 -1.16
CA GLU A 20 -6.53 2.94 -2.47
C GLU A 20 -6.12 4.24 -3.15
N ARG A 21 -6.11 5.35 -2.39
CA ARG A 21 -5.64 6.64 -2.90
C ARG A 21 -4.19 6.57 -3.38
N PHE A 22 -3.31 5.95 -2.57
CA PHE A 22 -1.91 5.79 -2.96
C PHE A 22 -1.75 4.93 -4.22
N GLN A 23 -2.52 3.84 -4.33
CA GLN A 23 -2.51 2.98 -5.51
C GLN A 23 -2.97 3.73 -6.76
N ALA A 24 -4.06 4.50 -6.67
CA ALA A 24 -4.56 5.32 -7.77
C ALA A 24 -3.56 6.40 -8.20
N ASP A 25 -2.97 7.12 -7.25
CA ASP A 25 -1.94 8.14 -7.52
C ASP A 25 -0.70 7.52 -8.19
N THR A 26 -0.31 6.32 -7.78
CA THR A 26 0.83 5.58 -8.36
C THR A 26 0.54 5.17 -9.80
N LEU A 27 -0.65 4.64 -10.07
CA LEU A 27 -1.07 4.27 -11.42
C LEU A 27 -1.11 5.50 -12.34
N ALA A 28 -1.72 6.60 -11.88
CA ALA A 28 -1.78 7.84 -12.64
C ALA A 28 -0.37 8.37 -12.97
N ARG A 29 0.60 8.24 -12.06
CA ARG A 29 1.99 8.64 -12.34
C ARG A 29 2.67 7.71 -13.35
N PHE A 30 2.44 6.41 -13.26
CA PHE A 30 2.96 5.44 -14.22
C PHE A 30 2.44 5.73 -15.63
N GLU A 31 1.14 5.98 -15.78
CA GLU A 31 0.52 6.32 -17.07
C GLU A 31 1.03 7.66 -17.62
N ASN A 32 1.07 8.71 -16.78
CA ASN A 32 1.49 10.05 -17.22
C ASN A 32 2.99 10.15 -17.55
N ARG A 33 3.84 9.36 -16.89
CA ARG A 33 5.31 9.41 -17.07
C ARG A 33 5.86 8.29 -17.95
N GLY A 34 5.07 7.25 -18.23
CA GLY A 34 5.46 6.12 -19.07
C GLY A 34 5.47 6.41 -20.57
N VAL A 35 5.34 7.68 -20.97
CA VAL A 35 5.24 8.11 -22.37
C VAL A 35 6.60 8.24 -23.07
N ASP A 36 7.71 8.30 -22.32
CA ASP A 36 9.05 8.40 -22.89
C ASP A 36 9.58 7.01 -23.29
N PRO A 37 9.74 6.70 -24.59
CA PRO A 37 10.20 5.40 -25.05
C PRO A 37 11.65 5.09 -24.65
N MET A 38 12.46 6.10 -24.32
CA MET A 38 13.83 5.91 -23.85
C MET A 38 13.90 5.59 -22.34
N ARG A 39 12.78 5.70 -21.63
CA ARG A 39 12.67 5.45 -20.19
C ARG A 39 11.40 4.65 -19.87
N PRO A 40 11.29 3.41 -20.36
CA PRO A 40 10.16 2.56 -20.05
C PRO A 40 10.09 2.34 -18.53
N LEU A 41 8.95 2.69 -17.95
CA LEU A 41 8.74 2.53 -16.51
C LEU A 41 8.40 1.08 -16.20
N LEU A 42 8.82 0.64 -15.01
CA LEU A 42 8.38 -0.64 -14.48
C LEU A 42 6.91 -0.57 -14.06
N PRO A 43 6.15 -1.66 -14.24
CA PRO A 43 4.76 -1.71 -13.81
C PRO A 43 4.68 -1.57 -12.27
N PRO A 44 3.71 -0.83 -11.72
CA PRO A 44 3.65 -0.54 -10.28
C PRO A 44 3.71 -1.79 -9.38
N GLN A 45 3.15 -2.92 -9.83
CA GLN A 45 3.11 -4.17 -9.08
C GLN A 45 4.50 -4.79 -8.83
N SER A 46 5.53 -4.34 -9.55
CA SER A 46 6.92 -4.77 -9.32
C SER A 46 7.58 -4.09 -8.11
N LEU A 47 7.03 -2.96 -7.66
CA LEU A 47 7.61 -2.09 -6.64
C LEU A 47 6.69 -1.92 -5.43
N TRP A 48 5.38 -1.95 -5.64
CA TRP A 48 4.37 -1.71 -4.62
C TRP A 48 3.37 -2.86 -4.57
N LEU A 49 2.95 -3.20 -3.35
CA LEU A 49 1.83 -4.12 -3.13
C LEU A 49 0.54 -3.46 -3.60
N ARG A 50 -0.36 -4.27 -4.17
CA ARG A 50 -1.75 -3.83 -4.35
C ARG A 50 -2.46 -3.79 -3.00
N VAL A 51 -3.59 -3.08 -2.93
CA VAL A 51 -4.39 -2.97 -1.71
C VAL A 51 -4.85 -4.35 -1.22
N ASP A 52 -5.27 -5.24 -2.12
CA ASP A 52 -5.66 -6.62 -1.77
C ASP A 52 -4.51 -7.40 -1.12
N GLU A 53 -3.30 -7.28 -1.67
CA GLU A 53 -2.10 -7.95 -1.16
C GLU A 53 -1.66 -7.38 0.18
N LEU A 54 -1.71 -6.05 0.34
CA LEU A 54 -1.43 -5.38 1.61
C LEU A 54 -2.36 -5.90 2.72
N PHE A 55 -3.68 -5.91 2.48
CA PHE A 55 -4.63 -6.40 3.47
C PHE A 55 -4.54 -7.91 3.70
N SER A 56 -4.16 -8.69 2.68
CA SER A 56 -3.84 -10.11 2.84
C SER A 56 -2.67 -10.30 3.82
N GLU A 57 -1.58 -9.56 3.63
CA GLU A 57 -0.40 -9.64 4.50
C GLU A 57 -0.67 -9.10 5.91
N LEU A 58 -1.45 -8.02 6.04
CA LEU A 58 -1.81 -7.46 7.34
C LEU A 58 -2.65 -8.41 8.20
N LYS A 59 -3.44 -9.32 7.59
CA LYS A 59 -4.21 -10.33 8.31
C LYS A 59 -3.33 -11.36 9.03
N ASN A 60 -2.07 -11.49 8.64
CA ASN A 60 -1.11 -12.38 9.28
C ASN A 60 -0.60 -11.85 10.64
N TRP A 61 -0.96 -10.61 11.02
CA TRP A 61 -0.44 -9.96 12.22
C TRP A 61 -1.56 -9.51 13.16
N PRO A 62 -1.36 -9.59 14.49
CA PRO A 62 -2.27 -8.96 15.42
C PRO A 62 -2.25 -7.44 15.21
N ARG A 63 -3.43 -6.81 15.22
CA ARG A 63 -3.58 -5.40 14.85
C ARG A 63 -4.53 -4.66 15.78
N VAL A 64 -4.08 -3.53 16.30
CA VAL A 64 -4.90 -2.55 17.03
C VAL A 64 -5.21 -1.37 16.10
N GLN A 65 -6.49 -1.03 15.98
CA GLN A 65 -6.94 0.17 15.27
C GLN A 65 -7.30 1.24 16.29
N LEU A 66 -6.63 2.37 16.23
CA LEU A 66 -6.97 3.53 17.03
C LEU A 66 -8.03 4.35 16.29
N LYS A 67 -9.21 4.45 16.88
CA LYS A 67 -10.27 5.36 16.44
C LYS A 67 -10.21 6.60 17.31
N THR A 68 -10.07 7.75 16.68
CA THR A 68 -10.32 9.02 17.34
C THR A 68 -11.84 9.21 17.34
N GLU A 69 -12.48 9.16 18.50
CA GLU A 69 -13.86 9.64 18.63
C GLU A 69 -13.88 11.14 18.33
N HIS A 70 -14.68 11.53 17.35
CA HIS A 70 -15.14 12.90 17.16
C HIS A 70 -16.65 12.91 17.35
#